data_AF-A0A510Y793-F1
#
_entry.id   AF-A0A510Y793-F1
#
_cell.length_a   1.000
_cell.length_b   1.000
_cell.length_c   1.000
_cell.angle_alpha   90.00
_cell.angle_beta   90.00
_cell.angle_gamma   90.00
#
_symmetry.space_group_name_H-M   'P 1'
#
loop_
_entity.id
_entity.type
_entity.pdbx_description
1 polymer ?
#
loop_
_entity_poly.entity_id
_entity_poly.type
_entity_poly.pdbx_seq_one_letter_code
_entity_poly.pdbx_strand_id
1 'polypeptide(L)'
;MMAGIWQQFKQDVEHEWERWNMKKEPDNPITSLNRYIREAERETEKVHRLTERQRRLAEEFQYELDEAESMLDKRKQQAAVVKHYEENELYEVALREIEQYGDRAQKLAAMKKEAEEQLQTIEERHEEMVYKLKDMRLKRMEWMGRENIARANYNISKLYQKDGCEPEARFREVEHHIESMEQYHEKQYEHSTFDERVARLEKRKTEAGQEKA
;
A
#
# COMPACT_ATOMS: atom_id res chain seq x y z
N MET A 1 -14.62 -17.51 3.43
CA MET A 1 -13.47 -18.26 2.85
C MET A 1 -12.20 -17.41 2.67
N MET A 2 -12.25 -16.08 2.49
CA MET A 2 -11.05 -15.24 2.27
C MET A 2 -10.18 -14.99 3.52
N ALA A 3 -10.76 -15.00 4.72
CA ALA A 3 -10.00 -14.86 5.98
C ALA A 3 -9.03 -16.02 6.20
N GLY A 4 -9.40 -17.23 5.75
CA GLY A 4 -8.58 -18.43 5.84
C GLY A 4 -7.35 -18.37 4.93
N ILE A 5 -7.46 -17.77 3.74
CA ILE A 5 -6.35 -17.67 2.78
C ILE A 5 -5.28 -16.70 3.28
N TRP A 6 -5.66 -15.58 3.88
CA TRP A 6 -4.71 -14.64 4.48
C TRP A 6 -4.07 -15.19 5.76
N GLN A 7 -4.85 -15.90 6.59
CA GLN A 7 -4.30 -16.57 7.77
C GLN A 7 -3.35 -17.70 7.37
N GLN A 8 -3.69 -18.49 6.34
CA GLN A 8 -2.80 -19.49 5.76
C GLN A 8 -1.56 -18.83 5.16
N PHE A 9 -1.69 -17.73 4.43
CA PHE A 9 -0.55 -16.98 3.89
C PHE A 9 0.36 -16.44 5.01
N LYS A 10 -0.22 -15.86 6.07
CA LYS A 10 0.53 -15.38 7.23
C LYS A 10 1.24 -16.53 7.95
N GLN A 11 0.54 -17.64 8.18
CA GLN A 11 1.08 -18.84 8.80
C GLN A 11 2.16 -19.49 7.95
N ASP A 12 1.99 -19.54 6.63
CA ASP A 12 2.99 -20.07 5.71
C ASP A 12 4.24 -19.20 5.73
N VAL A 13 4.10 -17.87 5.74
CA VAL A 13 5.24 -16.94 5.86
C VAL A 13 5.96 -17.09 7.21
N GLU A 14 5.22 -17.18 8.32
CA GLU A 14 5.79 -17.37 9.66
C GLU A 14 6.47 -18.75 9.79
N HIS A 15 5.82 -19.81 9.32
CA HIS A 15 6.37 -21.17 9.35
C HIS A 15 7.52 -21.39 8.35
N GLU A 16 7.53 -20.71 7.21
CA GLU A 16 8.69 -20.71 6.31
C GLU A 16 9.86 -19.96 6.92
N TRP A 17 9.61 -18.84 7.63
CA TRP A 17 10.63 -18.10 8.35
C TRP A 17 11.25 -18.92 9.50
N GLU A 18 10.42 -19.60 10.31
CA GLU A 18 10.89 -20.50 11.38
C GLU A 18 11.64 -21.72 10.84
N ARG A 19 11.14 -22.36 9.78
CA ARG A 19 11.82 -23.48 9.11
C ARG A 19 13.17 -23.07 8.53
N TRP A 20 13.33 -21.82 8.13
CA TRP A 20 14.55 -21.30 7.53
C TRP A 20 15.62 -20.96 8.57
N ASN A 21 15.23 -20.48 9.77
CA ASN A 21 16.14 -20.40 10.92
C ASN A 21 16.74 -21.77 11.30
N MET A 22 16.06 -22.88 10.96
CA MET A 22 16.50 -24.24 11.27
C MET A 22 17.33 -24.92 10.16
N LYS A 23 17.24 -24.50 8.88
CA LYS A 23 17.97 -25.14 7.77
C LYS A 23 19.25 -24.39 7.40
N LYS A 24 20.37 -24.91 7.87
CA LYS A 24 21.72 -24.52 7.45
C LYS A 24 22.06 -25.16 6.10
N GLU A 25 21.67 -24.57 4.95
CA GLU A 25 22.24 -24.81 3.59
C GLU A 25 21.71 -23.75 2.56
N PRO A 26 22.35 -23.50 1.39
CA PRO A 26 23.05 -22.26 1.09
C PRO A 26 22.36 -21.38 0.01
N ASP A 27 21.04 -21.20 0.06
CA ASP A 27 20.39 -20.24 -0.83
C ASP A 27 20.61 -18.81 -0.34
N ASN A 28 21.02 -17.91 -1.25
CA ASN A 28 21.22 -16.50 -0.89
C ASN A 28 19.89 -15.92 -0.34
N PRO A 29 19.84 -15.49 0.94
CA PRO A 29 18.62 -14.98 1.56
C PRO A 29 17.96 -13.84 0.77
N ILE A 30 18.77 -13.05 0.04
CA ILE A 30 18.29 -11.95 -0.78
C ILE A 30 17.53 -12.46 -2.01
N THR A 31 17.94 -13.57 -2.61
CA THR A 31 17.26 -14.17 -3.76
C THR A 31 15.85 -14.64 -3.39
N SER A 32 15.72 -15.31 -2.25
CA SER A 32 14.43 -15.75 -1.72
C SER A 32 13.55 -14.55 -1.35
N LEU A 33 14.09 -13.56 -0.63
CA LEU A 33 13.36 -12.34 -0.27
C LEU A 33 12.88 -11.55 -1.50
N ASN A 34 13.68 -11.50 -2.57
CA ASN A 34 13.27 -10.89 -3.83
C ASN A 34 12.09 -11.62 -4.49
N ARG A 35 12.04 -12.97 -4.41
CA ARG A 35 10.90 -13.75 -4.89
C ARG A 35 9.64 -13.41 -4.11
N TYR A 36 9.71 -13.39 -2.78
CA TYR A 36 8.56 -13.04 -1.93
C TYR A 36 8.06 -11.61 -2.16
N ILE A 37 8.97 -10.64 -2.29
CA ILE A 37 8.59 -9.24 -2.58
C ILE A 37 7.81 -9.16 -3.90
N ARG A 38 8.26 -9.86 -4.95
CA ARG A 38 7.57 -9.89 -6.25
C ARG A 38 6.20 -10.57 -6.17
N GLU A 39 6.08 -11.61 -5.36
CA GLU A 39 4.80 -12.29 -5.16
C GLU A 39 3.83 -11.41 -4.36
N ALA A 40 4.30 -10.80 -3.27
CA ALA A 40 3.53 -9.84 -2.50
C ALA A 40 3.09 -8.63 -3.33
N GLU A 41 3.93 -8.12 -4.24
CA GLU A 41 3.57 -7.08 -5.21
C GLU A 41 2.39 -7.52 -6.09
N ARG A 42 2.43 -8.73 -6.65
CA ARG A 42 1.36 -9.25 -7.51
C ARG A 42 0.05 -9.45 -6.74
N GLU A 43 0.11 -9.97 -5.52
CA GLU A 43 -1.08 -10.16 -4.69
C GLU A 43 -1.67 -8.81 -4.25
N THR A 44 -0.83 -7.84 -3.87
CA THR A 44 -1.27 -6.48 -3.53
C THR A 44 -1.99 -5.84 -4.71
N GLU A 45 -1.45 -5.96 -5.92
CA GLU A 45 -2.09 -5.47 -7.15
C GLU A 45 -3.41 -6.17 -7.49
N LYS A 46 -3.55 -7.46 -7.18
CA LYS A 46 -4.84 -8.16 -7.32
C LYS A 46 -5.87 -7.59 -6.34
N VAL A 47 -5.49 -7.37 -5.09
CA VAL A 47 -6.39 -6.79 -4.07
C VAL A 47 -6.76 -5.36 -4.42
N HIS A 48 -5.81 -4.55 -4.93
CA HIS A 48 -6.10 -3.22 -5.45
C HIS A 48 -7.21 -3.26 -6.51
N ARG A 49 -7.07 -4.13 -7.52
CA ARG A 49 -8.08 -4.28 -8.59
C ARG A 49 -9.43 -4.78 -8.07
N LEU A 50 -9.46 -5.62 -7.03
CA LEU A 50 -10.70 -6.03 -6.37
C LEU A 50 -11.36 -4.87 -5.63
N THR A 51 -10.56 -4.02 -4.98
CA THR A 51 -11.02 -2.79 -4.32
C THR A 51 -11.73 -1.87 -5.31
N GLU A 52 -11.10 -1.60 -6.46
CA GLU A 52 -11.68 -0.75 -7.52
C GLU A 52 -12.95 -1.36 -8.15
N ARG A 53 -13.08 -2.69 -8.15
CA ARG A 53 -14.33 -3.34 -8.59
C ARG A 53 -15.43 -3.19 -7.56
N GLN A 54 -15.11 -3.39 -6.28
CA GLN A 54 -16.08 -3.24 -5.19
C GLN A 54 -16.57 -1.79 -5.07
N ARG A 55 -15.69 -0.81 -5.26
CA ARG A 55 -16.05 0.61 -5.27
C ARG A 55 -17.08 0.91 -6.37
N ARG A 56 -16.83 0.46 -7.59
CA ARG A 56 -17.78 0.61 -8.70
C ARG A 56 -19.12 -0.06 -8.42
N LEU A 57 -19.12 -1.24 -7.80
CA LEU A 57 -20.36 -1.91 -7.43
C LEU A 57 -21.18 -1.10 -6.40
N ALA A 58 -20.52 -0.49 -5.42
CA ALA A 58 -21.18 0.40 -4.46
C ALA A 58 -21.75 1.66 -5.13
N GLU A 59 -21.04 2.24 -6.10
CA GLU A 59 -21.51 3.36 -6.93
C GLU A 59 -22.72 2.98 -7.79
N GLU A 60 -22.72 1.78 -8.38
CA GLU A 60 -23.86 1.26 -9.16
C GLU A 60 -25.10 1.08 -8.27
N PHE A 61 -24.96 0.53 -7.06
CA PHE A 61 -26.07 0.43 -6.11
C PHE A 61 -26.59 1.80 -5.68
N GLN A 62 -25.72 2.79 -5.51
CA GLN A 62 -26.13 4.17 -5.22
C GLN A 62 -26.95 4.75 -6.37
N TYR A 63 -26.48 4.60 -7.61
CA TYR A 63 -27.19 5.09 -8.79
C TYR A 63 -28.60 4.48 -8.92
N GLU A 64 -28.71 3.15 -8.78
CA GLU A 64 -30.00 2.44 -8.84
C GLU A 64 -30.93 2.83 -7.68
N LEU A 65 -30.37 3.08 -6.49
CA LEU A 65 -31.12 3.56 -5.34
C LEU A 65 -31.72 4.94 -5.62
N ASP A 66 -30.91 5.88 -6.13
CA ASP A 66 -31.36 7.23 -6.47
C ASP A 66 -32.47 7.20 -7.54
N GLU A 67 -32.35 6.31 -8.53
CA GLU A 67 -33.40 6.11 -9.53
C GLU A 67 -34.69 5.57 -8.91
N ALA A 68 -34.60 4.57 -8.03
CA ALA A 68 -35.76 4.01 -7.34
C ALA A 68 -36.46 5.04 -6.43
N GLU A 69 -35.70 5.84 -5.69
CA GLU A 69 -36.22 6.92 -4.83
C GLU A 69 -36.86 8.04 -5.67
N SER A 70 -36.23 8.43 -6.78
CA SER A 70 -36.80 9.40 -7.72
C SER A 70 -38.14 8.93 -8.29
N MET A 71 -38.24 7.65 -8.67
CA MET A 71 -39.48 7.06 -9.17
C MET A 71 -40.55 6.96 -8.08
N LEU A 72 -40.17 6.58 -6.86
CA LEU A 72 -41.05 6.54 -5.71
C LEU A 72 -41.68 7.92 -5.45
N ASP A 73 -40.87 8.97 -5.44
CA ASP A 73 -41.35 10.33 -5.18
C ASP A 73 -42.24 10.87 -6.30
N LYS A 74 -41.89 10.56 -7.56
CA LYS A 74 -42.77 10.85 -8.71
C LYS A 74 -44.13 10.18 -8.57
N ARG A 75 -44.18 8.90 -8.20
CA ARG A 75 -45.45 8.17 -8.02
C ARG A 75 -46.25 8.68 -6.82
N LYS A 76 -45.62 9.08 -5.73
CA LYS A 76 -46.30 9.77 -4.60
C LYS A 76 -46.96 11.07 -5.04
N GLN A 77 -46.27 11.90 -5.82
CA GLN A 77 -46.83 13.14 -6.36
C GLN A 77 -48.02 12.86 -7.29
N GLN A 78 -47.89 11.88 -8.20
CA GLN A 78 -48.96 11.50 -9.10
C GLN A 78 -50.17 10.92 -8.35
N ALA A 79 -49.96 10.08 -7.34
CA ALA A 79 -51.04 9.56 -6.49
C ALA A 79 -51.82 10.68 -5.80
N ALA A 80 -51.12 11.72 -5.30
CA ALA A 80 -51.76 12.88 -4.70
C ALA A 80 -52.64 13.64 -5.71
N VAL A 81 -52.13 13.86 -6.93
CA VAL A 81 -52.91 14.50 -8.01
C VAL A 81 -54.15 13.67 -8.35
N VAL A 82 -53.99 12.37 -8.61
CA VAL A 82 -55.09 11.49 -9.00
C VAL A 82 -56.16 11.40 -7.90
N LYS A 83 -55.74 11.37 -6.63
CA LYS A 83 -56.65 11.41 -5.48
C LYS A 83 -57.52 12.67 -5.45
N HIS A 84 -57.00 13.82 -5.89
CA HIS A 84 -57.77 15.06 -5.98
C HIS A 84 -58.86 15.03 -7.05
N TYR A 85 -58.72 14.19 -8.08
CA TYR A 85 -59.68 14.06 -9.18
C TYR A 85 -60.62 12.85 -9.02
N GLU A 86 -60.57 12.15 -7.89
CA GLU A 86 -61.44 10.99 -7.56
C GLU A 86 -61.33 9.80 -8.55
N GLU A 87 -60.25 9.73 -9.32
CA GLU A 87 -59.96 8.66 -10.28
C GLU A 87 -59.39 7.42 -9.57
N ASN A 88 -60.28 6.61 -8.97
CA ASN A 88 -59.91 5.52 -8.08
C ASN A 88 -59.01 4.45 -8.72
N GLU A 89 -59.23 4.08 -9.98
CA GLU A 89 -58.44 3.04 -10.67
C GLU A 89 -56.97 3.46 -10.84
N LEU A 90 -56.74 4.71 -11.25
CA LEU A 90 -55.40 5.27 -11.40
C LEU A 90 -54.70 5.42 -10.04
N TYR A 91 -55.47 5.73 -8.99
CA TYR A 91 -54.94 5.86 -7.64
C TYR A 91 -54.47 4.49 -7.10
N GLU A 92 -55.23 3.42 -7.32
CA GLU A 92 -54.83 2.06 -6.95
C GLU A 92 -53.57 1.58 -7.69
N VAL A 93 -53.41 1.95 -8.96
CA VAL A 93 -52.16 1.67 -9.71
C VAL A 93 -50.98 2.42 -9.08
N ALA A 94 -51.15 3.72 -8.80
CA ALA A 94 -50.09 4.53 -8.21
C ALA A 94 -49.66 4.02 -6.82
N LEU A 95 -50.61 3.58 -5.99
CA LEU A 95 -50.31 2.99 -4.68
C LEU A 95 -49.49 1.69 -4.79
N ARG A 96 -49.83 0.80 -5.73
CA ARG A 96 -49.06 -0.44 -5.97
C ARG A 96 -47.64 -0.13 -6.43
N GLU A 97 -47.46 0.84 -7.31
CA GLU A 97 -46.12 1.24 -7.77
C GLU A 97 -45.31 1.93 -6.66
N ILE A 98 -45.94 2.75 -5.81
CA ILE A 98 -45.29 3.33 -4.61
C ILE A 98 -44.75 2.22 -3.71
N GLU A 99 -45.54 1.18 -3.44
CA GLU A 99 -45.10 0.03 -2.66
C GLU A 99 -43.90 -0.68 -3.32
N GLN A 100 -43.99 -0.97 -4.62
CA GLN A 100 -42.91 -1.63 -5.37
C GLN A 100 -41.60 -0.84 -5.40
N TYR A 101 -41.67 0.47 -5.68
CA TYR A 101 -40.47 1.32 -5.67
C TYR A 101 -39.93 1.51 -4.25
N GLY A 102 -40.80 1.58 -3.24
CA GLY A 102 -40.40 1.60 -1.83
C GLY A 102 -39.63 0.36 -1.41
N ASP A 103 -40.15 -0.82 -1.73
CA ASP A 103 -39.49 -2.10 -1.45
C ASP A 103 -38.15 -2.23 -2.21
N ARG A 104 -38.11 -1.77 -3.47
CA ARG A 104 -36.88 -1.78 -4.27
C ARG A 104 -35.82 -0.85 -3.66
N ALA A 105 -36.19 0.37 -3.28
CA ALA A 105 -35.29 1.32 -2.65
C ALA A 105 -34.73 0.76 -1.33
N GLN A 106 -35.56 0.16 -0.48
CA GLN A 106 -35.11 -0.46 0.76
C GLN A 106 -34.10 -1.60 0.52
N LYS A 107 -34.36 -2.46 -0.46
CA LYS A 107 -33.43 -3.55 -0.82
C LYS A 107 -32.10 -3.00 -1.35
N LEU A 108 -32.14 -2.01 -2.23
CA LEU A 108 -30.95 -1.37 -2.80
C LEU A 108 -30.13 -0.66 -1.72
N ALA A 109 -30.78 0.03 -0.77
CA ALA A 109 -30.11 0.66 0.36
C ALA A 109 -29.38 -0.36 1.25
N ALA A 110 -30.01 -1.52 1.50
CA ALA A 110 -29.37 -2.61 2.25
C ALA A 110 -28.16 -3.19 1.50
N MET A 111 -28.30 -3.47 0.19
CA MET A 111 -27.22 -3.99 -0.66
C MET A 111 -26.05 -2.99 -0.76
N LYS A 112 -26.36 -1.70 -0.92
CA LYS A 112 -25.37 -0.64 -0.95
C LYS A 112 -24.57 -0.60 0.35
N LYS A 113 -25.25 -0.61 1.49
CA LYS A 113 -24.61 -0.59 2.81
C LYS A 113 -23.69 -1.80 2.99
N GLU A 114 -24.14 -2.99 2.63
CA GLU A 114 -23.31 -4.20 2.68
C GLU A 114 -22.09 -4.08 1.76
N ALA A 115 -22.26 -3.52 0.55
CA ALA A 115 -21.16 -3.31 -0.38
C ALA A 115 -20.12 -2.31 0.13
N GLU A 116 -20.55 -1.24 0.83
CA GLU A 116 -19.68 -0.26 1.49
C GLU A 116 -18.90 -0.86 2.67
N GLU A 117 -19.54 -1.68 3.51
CA GLU A 117 -18.87 -2.39 4.62
C GLU A 117 -17.81 -3.38 4.09
N GLN A 118 -18.13 -4.09 3.00
CA GLN A 118 -17.18 -4.97 2.32
C GLN A 118 -16.03 -4.18 1.68
N LEU A 119 -16.32 -3.02 1.08
CA LEU A 119 -15.30 -2.14 0.49
C LEU A 119 -14.30 -1.69 1.55
N GLN A 120 -14.79 -1.17 2.68
CA GLN A 120 -13.93 -0.75 3.80
C GLN A 120 -13.01 -1.90 4.26
N THR A 121 -13.56 -3.11 4.40
CA THR A 121 -12.78 -4.29 4.79
C THR A 121 -11.66 -4.61 3.79
N ILE A 122 -11.92 -4.43 2.49
CA ILE A 122 -10.92 -4.68 1.44
C ILE A 122 -9.86 -3.56 1.44
N GLU A 123 -10.26 -2.31 1.64
CA GLU A 123 -9.37 -1.15 1.72
C GLU A 123 -8.38 -1.28 2.89
N GLU A 124 -8.87 -1.60 4.08
CA GLU A 124 -8.03 -1.84 5.27
C GLU A 124 -6.97 -2.94 5.00
N ARG A 125 -7.39 -4.04 4.38
CA ARG A 125 -6.46 -5.14 4.02
C ARG A 125 -5.47 -4.74 2.94
N HIS A 126 -5.90 -3.97 1.95
CA HIS A 126 -5.01 -3.47 0.91
C HIS A 126 -3.92 -2.57 1.51
N GLU A 127 -4.29 -1.67 2.42
CA GLU A 127 -3.33 -0.82 3.13
C GLU A 127 -2.34 -1.65 3.95
N GLU A 128 -2.80 -2.64 4.71
CA GLU A 128 -1.92 -3.56 5.44
C GLU A 128 -0.90 -4.24 4.52
N MET A 129 -1.33 -4.69 3.34
CA MET A 129 -0.43 -5.31 2.36
C MET A 129 0.62 -4.33 1.84
N VAL A 130 0.23 -3.08 1.57
CA VAL A 130 1.15 -2.02 1.14
C VAL A 130 2.19 -1.73 2.22
N TYR A 131 1.81 -1.65 3.51
CA TYR A 131 2.77 -1.46 4.60
C TYR A 131 3.73 -2.64 4.73
N LYS A 132 3.23 -3.88 4.75
CA LYS A 132 4.08 -5.08 4.81
C LYS A 132 5.05 -5.16 3.65
N LEU A 133 4.65 -4.73 2.44
CA LEU A 133 5.53 -4.70 1.29
C LEU A 133 6.69 -3.71 1.47
N LYS A 134 6.43 -2.54 2.07
CA LYS A 134 7.48 -1.57 2.44
C LYS A 134 8.45 -2.18 3.45
N ASP A 135 7.94 -2.87 4.47
CA ASP A 135 8.77 -3.54 5.48
C ASP A 135 9.65 -4.63 4.88
N MET A 136 9.13 -5.44 3.94
CA MET A 136 9.94 -6.43 3.24
C MET A 136 11.04 -5.80 2.40
N ARG A 137 10.76 -4.67 1.73
CA ARG A 137 11.78 -3.91 0.97
C ARG A 137 12.85 -3.32 1.89
N LEU A 138 12.48 -2.83 3.07
CA LEU A 138 13.42 -2.37 4.10
C LEU A 138 14.32 -3.52 4.56
N LYS A 139 13.74 -4.67 4.93
CA LYS A 139 14.49 -5.88 5.30
C LYS A 139 15.45 -6.29 4.19
N ARG A 140 15.05 -6.21 2.92
CA ARG A 140 15.93 -6.51 1.79
C ARG A 140 17.16 -5.60 1.78
N MET A 141 16.97 -4.30 1.98
CA MET A 141 18.09 -3.34 2.02
C MET A 141 19.04 -3.64 3.18
N GLU A 142 18.50 -3.97 4.35
CA GLU A 142 19.30 -4.38 5.50
C GLU A 142 20.14 -5.65 5.21
N TRP A 143 19.53 -6.68 4.62
CA TRP A 143 20.23 -7.91 4.25
C TRP A 143 21.32 -7.69 3.20
N MET A 144 21.07 -6.86 2.19
CA MET A 144 22.10 -6.47 1.22
C MET A 144 23.29 -5.77 1.89
N GLY A 145 23.02 -4.86 2.85
CA GLY A 145 24.08 -4.20 3.62
C GLY A 145 24.95 -5.19 4.41
N ARG A 146 24.31 -6.14 5.10
CA ARG A 146 25.03 -7.20 5.84
C ARG A 146 25.83 -8.12 4.92
N GLU A 147 25.28 -8.50 3.77
CA GLU A 147 25.99 -9.33 2.78
C GLU A 147 27.22 -8.60 2.23
N ASN A 148 27.11 -7.31 1.93
CA ASN A 148 28.24 -6.50 1.44
C ASN A 148 29.41 -6.51 2.43
N ILE A 149 29.13 -6.29 3.72
CA ILE A 149 30.14 -6.31 4.79
C ILE A 149 30.75 -7.72 4.92
N ALA A 150 29.93 -8.76 4.92
CA ALA A 150 30.40 -10.14 5.03
C ALA A 150 31.31 -10.54 3.85
N ARG A 151 30.95 -10.16 2.62
CA ARG A 151 31.77 -10.39 1.42
C ARG A 151 33.08 -9.60 1.46
N ALA A 152 33.05 -8.34 1.91
CA ALA A 152 34.26 -7.54 2.11
C ALA A 152 35.21 -8.20 3.11
N ASN A 153 34.71 -8.59 4.28
CA ASN A 153 35.48 -9.28 5.31
C ASN A 153 36.07 -10.60 4.81
N TYR A 154 35.30 -11.39 4.06
CA TYR A 154 35.78 -12.64 3.45
C TYR A 154 36.92 -12.39 2.44
N ASN A 155 36.76 -11.42 1.55
CA ASN A 155 37.77 -11.08 0.55
C ASN A 155 39.07 -10.58 1.20
N ILE A 156 38.94 -9.72 2.21
CA ILE A 156 40.05 -9.22 3.02
C ILE A 156 40.80 -10.39 3.69
N SER A 157 40.06 -11.30 4.35
CA SER A 157 40.63 -12.46 5.05
C SER A 157 41.33 -13.43 4.08
N LYS A 158 40.76 -13.64 2.90
CA LYS A 158 41.33 -14.47 1.84
C LYS A 158 42.60 -13.89 1.25
N LEU A 159 42.69 -12.56 1.13
CA LEU A 159 43.91 -11.87 0.72
C LEU A 159 45.02 -12.04 1.77
N TYR A 160 44.71 -11.90 3.06
CA TYR A 160 45.67 -12.12 4.15
C TYR A 160 46.19 -13.56 4.24
N GLN A 161 45.44 -14.56 3.80
CA GLN A 161 45.86 -15.96 3.82
C GLN A 161 46.69 -16.38 2.60
N LYS A 162 46.63 -15.65 1.48
CA LYS A 162 47.29 -16.04 0.22
C LYS A 162 48.71 -15.49 0.07
N ASP A 163 48.97 -14.29 0.58
CA ASP A 163 50.26 -13.63 0.41
C ASP A 163 50.94 -13.55 1.78
N GLY A 164 51.88 -14.46 2.06
CA GLY A 164 52.77 -14.38 3.23
C GLY A 164 53.78 -13.21 3.12
N CYS A 165 53.31 -12.01 2.82
CA CYS A 165 54.09 -10.79 2.62
C CYS A 165 53.60 -9.68 3.55
N GLU A 166 54.55 -8.85 4.01
CA GLU A 166 54.38 -7.91 5.12
C GLU A 166 53.16 -6.98 5.01
N PRO A 167 52.30 -6.93 6.05
CA PRO A 167 51.01 -6.22 6.03
C PRO A 167 51.10 -4.69 5.84
N GLU A 168 52.20 -4.06 6.24
CA GLU A 168 52.28 -2.61 6.48
C GLU A 168 52.38 -1.76 5.20
N ALA A 169 52.89 -2.32 4.10
CA ALA A 169 53.01 -1.59 2.83
C ALA A 169 51.67 -1.47 2.10
N ARG A 170 50.84 -2.52 2.16
CA ARG A 170 49.52 -2.55 1.51
C ARG A 170 48.41 -1.94 2.37
N PHE A 171 48.51 -2.02 3.70
CA PHE A 171 47.60 -1.30 4.60
C PHE A 171 47.61 0.20 4.34
N ARG A 172 48.80 0.80 4.14
CA ARG A 172 48.93 2.23 3.82
C ARG A 172 48.26 2.63 2.50
N GLU A 173 48.25 1.74 1.51
CA GLU A 173 47.60 2.01 0.21
C GLU A 173 46.07 1.90 0.31
N VAL A 174 45.57 0.97 1.13
CA VAL A 174 44.14 0.82 1.43
C VAL A 174 43.64 1.93 2.37
N GLU A 175 44.41 2.32 3.37
CA GLU A 175 44.13 3.51 4.21
C GLU A 175 44.08 4.76 3.35
N HIS A 176 45.02 4.96 2.42
CA HIS A 176 44.98 6.10 1.51
C HIS A 176 43.78 6.07 0.55
N HIS A 177 43.33 4.87 0.14
CA HIS A 177 42.13 4.71 -0.68
C HIS A 177 40.84 4.96 0.13
N ILE A 178 40.77 4.50 1.38
CA ILE A 178 39.66 4.75 2.30
C ILE A 178 39.61 6.24 2.68
N GLU A 179 40.74 6.88 2.98
CA GLU A 179 40.85 8.34 3.21
C GLU A 179 40.40 9.12 1.97
N SER A 180 40.75 8.67 0.75
CA SER A 180 40.30 9.33 -0.48
C SER A 180 38.79 9.20 -0.72
N MET A 181 38.19 8.06 -0.32
CA MET A 181 36.75 7.82 -0.39
C MET A 181 36.01 8.59 0.70
N GLU A 182 36.52 8.62 1.92
CA GLU A 182 35.97 9.42 3.02
C GLU A 182 36.02 10.90 2.67
N GLN A 183 37.13 11.42 2.13
CA GLN A 183 37.21 12.81 1.63
C GLN A 183 36.27 13.10 0.45
N TYR A 184 35.96 12.10 -0.39
CA TYR A 184 34.99 12.24 -1.48
C TYR A 184 33.54 12.25 -0.95
N HIS A 185 33.26 11.42 0.07
CA HIS A 185 31.97 11.36 0.73
C HIS A 185 31.73 12.56 1.66
N GLU A 186 32.75 13.09 2.34
CA GLU A 186 32.68 14.27 3.19
C GLU A 186 32.42 15.55 2.35
N LYS A 187 33.03 15.65 1.16
CA LYS A 187 32.70 16.70 0.17
C LYS A 187 31.28 16.59 -0.40
N GLN A 188 30.76 15.38 -0.58
CA GLN A 188 29.37 15.16 -1.04
C GLN A 188 28.35 15.38 0.09
N TYR A 189 28.71 15.11 1.35
CA TYR A 189 27.89 15.38 2.53
C TYR A 189 27.84 16.88 2.87
N GLU A 190 28.93 17.62 2.63
CA GLU A 190 28.93 19.09 2.75
C GLU A 190 28.05 19.78 1.70
N HIS A 191 27.95 19.25 0.48
CA HIS A 191 27.05 19.81 -0.55
C HIS A 191 25.57 19.49 -0.30
N SER A 192 25.24 18.27 0.15
CA SER A 192 23.85 17.92 0.47
C SER A 192 23.33 18.69 1.69
N THR A 193 24.17 18.90 2.71
CA THR A 193 23.82 19.69 3.90
C THR A 193 23.87 21.20 3.64
N PHE A 194 24.67 21.69 2.70
CA PHE A 194 24.64 23.10 2.29
C PHE A 194 23.33 23.44 1.58
N ASP A 195 22.91 22.65 0.59
CA ASP A 195 21.65 22.88 -0.12
C ASP A 195 20.43 22.76 0.82
N GLU A 196 20.44 21.80 1.76
CA GLU A 196 19.42 21.70 2.80
C GLU A 196 19.40 22.92 3.74
N ARG A 197 20.57 23.47 4.09
CA ARG A 197 20.69 24.64 4.96
C ARG A 197 20.33 25.94 4.23
N VAL A 198 20.67 26.06 2.95
CA VAL A 198 20.29 27.18 2.08
C VAL A 198 18.78 27.16 1.84
N ALA A 199 18.18 26.00 1.54
CA ALA A 199 16.73 25.87 1.41
C ALA A 199 15.98 26.29 2.70
N ARG A 200 16.52 25.97 3.88
CA ARG A 200 15.97 26.44 5.17
C ARG A 200 16.12 27.95 5.36
N LEU A 201 17.19 28.56 4.87
CA LEU A 201 17.42 30.01 4.94
C LEU A 201 16.56 30.78 3.93
N GLU A 202 16.38 30.25 2.72
CA GLU A 202 15.48 30.79 1.71
C GLU A 202 14.03 30.78 2.20
N LYS A 203 13.58 29.66 2.79
CA LYS A 203 12.23 29.54 3.37
C LYS A 203 11.98 30.57 4.49
N ARG A 204 12.96 30.80 5.38
CA ARG A 204 12.88 31.85 6.40
C ARG A 204 12.85 33.27 5.82
N LYS A 205 13.50 33.51 4.67
CA LYS A 205 13.46 34.82 3.99
C LYS A 205 12.10 35.08 3.34
N THR A 206 11.44 34.06 2.80
CA THR A 206 10.06 34.18 2.27
C THR A 206 9.04 34.39 3.39
N GLU A 207 9.17 33.66 4.50
CA GLU A 207 8.30 33.81 5.67
C GLU A 207 8.47 35.19 6.34
N ALA A 208 9.71 35.68 6.50
CA ALA A 208 9.99 37.03 7.04
C ALA A 208 9.63 38.18 6.07
N GLY A 209 9.50 37.90 4.77
CA GLY A 209 9.02 38.86 3.77
C GLY A 209 7.50 39.00 3.73
N GLN A 210 6.76 38.00 4.22
CA GLN A 210 5.29 37.99 4.27
C GLN A 210 4.72 38.59 5.57
N GLU A 211 5.54 38.79 6.61
CA GLU A 211 5.15 39.52 7.83
C GLU A 211 5.38 41.04 7.75
N LYS A 212 5.92 41.55 6.62
CA LYS A 212 6.14 42.99 6.38
C LYS A 212 5.42 43.53 5.14
N ALA A 213 4.39 42.83 4.66
CA ALA A 213 3.42 43.30 3.68
C ALA A 213 2.01 43.19 4.29
#